data_AF-F6JQ95-F1
#
_entry.id   AF-F6JQ95-F1
#
_cell.length_a   1.000
_cell.length_b   1.000
_cell.length_c   1.000
_cell.angle_alpha   90.00
_cell.angle_beta   90.00
_cell.angle_gamma   90.00
#
_symmetry.space_group_name_H-M   'P 1'
#
loop_
_entity.id
_entity.type
_entity.pdbx_description
1 polymer ?
#
loop_
_entity_poly.entity_id
_entity_poly.type
_entity_poly.pdbx_seq_one_letter_code
_entity_poly.pdbx_strand_id
1 'polypeptide(L)'
;MMSFPRMLSLCLSVLVILPLPLQSVDPLTIGAVGAVALGAYFKEHTYCRFAECCDDRNIPARIDELERSLERTLIGQHIVRQHIVPALKAHIASGNKSRKPLVISFHGQPGTGKNFVAEQIADAMYLKGSRSNYVTKYLGQADFPKESEVSNYRVKINNAVRDTLRSCPRSLFIFDEVDKMPSGVFDQLTSLVDYNAFVDGTDNTKAIFIFLSNTAGSHIASHLGNVMKNGRLREDTRLSDFEPLLRKAAYNMDGGMKKTTMIESHVIDHFIPFLPMEKAHVIKCLEAELLRWRRDPKQANNQKIIEDIINSSISYDRTHSLFAISGCKTLEKKVAMAIY
;
A
#
# COMPACT_ATOMS: atom_id res chain seq x y z
N MET A 1 2.67 44.99 25.02
CA MET A 1 1.38 44.44 25.51
C MET A 1 0.30 45.48 25.23
N MET A 2 -0.39 45.35 24.10
CA MET A 2 -1.53 46.21 23.73
C MET A 2 -2.81 45.39 23.85
N SER A 3 -3.84 45.95 24.47
CA SER A 3 -5.07 45.24 24.80
C SER A 3 -5.94 44.98 23.56
N PHE A 4 -6.50 43.77 23.51
CA PHE A 4 -7.39 43.22 22.48
C PHE A 4 -8.54 44.17 21.99
N PRO A 5 -9.15 45.04 22.82
CA PRO A 5 -10.23 45.94 22.34
C PRO A 5 -9.73 47.05 21.41
N ARG A 6 -8.47 47.47 21.53
CA ARG A 6 -7.91 48.58 20.73
C ARG A 6 -7.50 48.15 19.32
N MET A 7 -7.15 46.87 19.13
CA MET A 7 -6.82 46.33 17.81
C MET A 7 -8.09 46.17 16.94
N LEU A 8 -9.20 45.80 17.56
CA LEU A 8 -10.50 45.66 16.88
C LEU A 8 -11.06 47.02 16.41
N SER A 9 -10.91 48.07 17.23
CA SER A 9 -11.31 49.43 16.87
C SER A 9 -10.44 50.03 15.76
N LEU A 10 -9.14 49.68 15.70
CA LEU A 10 -8.25 50.14 14.64
C LEU A 10 -8.60 49.48 13.30
N CYS A 11 -8.85 48.16 13.29
CA CYS A 11 -9.25 47.45 12.07
C CYS A 11 -10.62 47.91 11.54
N LEU A 12 -11.59 48.21 12.41
CA LEU A 12 -12.86 48.80 11.96
C LEU A 12 -12.66 50.21 11.38
N SER A 13 -11.77 51.03 11.95
CA SER A 13 -11.51 52.38 11.43
C SER A 13 -10.74 52.40 10.11
N VAL A 14 -9.86 51.42 9.87
CA VAL A 14 -9.10 51.30 8.60
C VAL A 14 -10.01 50.81 7.45
N LEU A 15 -11.07 50.05 7.75
CA LEU A 15 -12.06 49.64 6.75
C LEU A 15 -12.96 50.79 6.28
N VAL A 16 -13.02 51.90 7.02
CA VAL A 16 -13.88 53.06 6.72
C VAL A 16 -13.17 54.11 5.85
N ILE A 17 -11.84 54.10 5.73
CA ILE A 17 -11.07 55.22 5.16
C ILE A 17 -10.40 54.91 3.81
N LEU A 18 -10.41 53.66 3.32
CA LEU A 18 -10.01 53.38 1.93
C LEU A 18 -11.24 53.08 1.06
N PRO A 19 -11.66 54.01 0.17
CA PRO A 19 -12.57 53.67 -0.90
C PRO A 19 -11.77 52.88 -1.93
N LEU A 20 -11.59 51.58 -1.69
CA LEU A 20 -11.30 50.67 -2.79
C LEU A 20 -12.52 50.72 -3.72
N PRO A 21 -12.34 50.85 -5.05
CA PRO A 21 -13.45 50.75 -5.96
C PRO A 21 -14.04 49.34 -5.77
N LEU A 22 -15.22 49.28 -5.17
CA LEU A 22 -16.12 48.13 -5.20
C LEU A 22 -16.47 47.91 -6.67
N GLN A 23 -15.58 47.25 -7.41
CA GLN A 23 -15.98 46.52 -8.59
C GLN A 23 -17.03 45.53 -8.10
N SER A 24 -18.25 45.76 -8.57
CA SER A 24 -19.47 44.96 -8.39
C SER A 24 -19.19 43.51 -8.01
N VAL A 25 -19.21 43.21 -6.72
CA VAL A 25 -19.31 41.83 -6.23
C VAL A 25 -20.79 41.61 -5.99
N ASP A 26 -21.46 40.92 -6.91
CA ASP A 26 -22.91 40.72 -6.84
C ASP A 26 -23.30 40.06 -5.49
N PRO A 27 -24.49 40.37 -4.93
CA PRO A 27 -24.96 39.78 -3.67
C PRO A 27 -24.96 38.24 -3.68
N LEU A 28 -25.14 37.65 -4.86
CA LEU A 28 -25.03 36.22 -5.10
C LEU A 28 -23.63 35.68 -4.82
N THR A 29 -22.59 36.41 -5.20
CA THR A 29 -21.19 36.02 -5.00
C THR A 29 -20.80 36.12 -3.53
N ILE A 30 -21.25 37.17 -2.82
CA ILE A 30 -21.03 37.31 -1.37
C ILE A 30 -21.82 36.23 -0.60
N GLY A 31 -23.07 35.97 -1.00
CA GLY A 31 -23.90 34.90 -0.42
C GLY A 31 -23.32 33.50 -0.67
N ALA A 32 -22.79 33.26 -1.87
CA ALA A 32 -22.14 31.99 -2.22
C ALA A 32 -20.84 31.79 -1.43
N VAL A 33 -19.99 32.82 -1.32
CA VAL A 33 -18.76 32.76 -0.51
C VAL A 33 -19.08 32.55 0.96
N GLY A 34 -20.11 33.22 1.49
CA GLY A 34 -20.58 33.03 2.86
C GLY A 34 -21.12 31.63 3.13
N ALA A 35 -21.92 31.08 2.21
CA ALA A 35 -22.46 29.72 2.31
C ALA A 35 -21.37 28.64 2.20
N VAL A 36 -20.39 28.83 1.31
CA VAL A 36 -19.22 27.93 1.18
C VAL A 36 -18.36 27.98 2.43
N ALA A 37 -18.09 29.16 2.98
CA ALA A 37 -17.30 29.33 4.20
C ALA A 37 -17.99 28.69 5.41
N LEU A 38 -19.30 28.93 5.58
CA LEU A 38 -20.10 28.27 6.62
C LEU A 38 -20.16 26.76 6.41
N GLY A 39 -20.36 26.28 5.18
CA GLY A 39 -20.40 24.85 4.86
C GLY A 39 -19.07 24.14 5.15
N ALA A 40 -17.94 24.75 4.78
CA ALA A 40 -16.61 24.25 5.10
C ALA A 40 -16.37 24.24 6.62
N TYR A 41 -16.73 25.33 7.31
CA TYR A 41 -16.63 25.44 8.77
C TYR A 41 -17.47 24.38 9.48
N PHE A 42 -18.74 24.20 9.09
CA PHE A 42 -19.61 23.16 9.66
C PHE A 42 -19.07 21.75 9.38
N LYS A 43 -18.59 21.47 8.16
CA LYS A 43 -17.99 20.17 7.81
C LYS A 43 -16.78 19.86 8.71
N GLU A 44 -15.85 20.81 8.84
CA GLU A 44 -14.63 20.62 9.65
C GLU A 44 -14.92 20.55 11.15
N HIS A 45 -15.78 21.41 11.70
CA HIS A 45 -16.01 21.49 13.17
C HIS A 45 -17.07 20.54 13.71
N THR A 46 -18.01 20.06 12.89
CA THR A 46 -19.09 19.16 13.35
C THR A 46 -19.03 17.78 12.69
N TYR A 47 -19.10 17.68 11.36
CA TYR A 47 -19.18 16.38 10.69
C TYR A 47 -17.90 15.55 10.84
N CYS A 48 -16.73 16.14 10.59
CA CYS A 48 -15.43 15.47 10.69
C CYS A 48 -15.01 15.13 12.13
N ARG A 49 -15.82 15.50 13.13
CA ARG A 49 -15.66 15.05 14.52
C ARG A 49 -16.31 13.69 14.76
N PHE A 50 -17.38 13.37 14.03
CA PHE A 50 -18.17 12.14 14.20
C PHE A 50 -17.99 11.15 13.03
N ALA A 51 -17.49 11.61 11.88
CA ALA A 51 -17.18 10.81 10.70
C ALA A 51 -15.73 11.03 10.24
N GLU A 52 -15.19 10.06 9.50
CA GLU A 52 -13.87 10.17 8.91
C GLU A 52 -13.92 11.09 7.69
N CYS A 53 -12.98 12.02 7.62
CA CYS A 53 -12.88 13.00 6.55
C CYS A 53 -11.54 12.88 5.82
N CYS A 54 -11.51 13.23 4.54
CA CYS A 54 -10.30 13.21 3.71
C CYS A 54 -9.41 14.42 4.02
N ASP A 55 -8.88 14.49 5.24
CA ASP A 55 -8.04 15.58 5.75
C ASP A 55 -6.71 15.06 6.32
N ASP A 56 -5.79 15.97 6.65
CA ASP A 56 -4.47 15.62 7.19
C ASP A 56 -4.56 15.01 8.60
N ARG A 57 -5.69 15.21 9.29
CA ARG A 57 -5.93 14.62 10.61
C ARG A 57 -6.18 13.13 10.53
N ASN A 58 -7.02 12.70 9.57
CA ASN A 58 -7.33 11.28 9.37
C ASN A 58 -6.31 10.57 8.48
N ILE A 59 -5.59 11.32 7.62
CA ILE A 59 -4.57 10.81 6.71
C ILE A 59 -3.22 11.50 7.01
N PRO A 60 -2.57 11.20 8.14
CA PRO A 60 -1.37 11.88 8.59
C PRO A 60 -0.09 11.50 7.81
N ALA A 61 -0.13 10.42 7.02
CA ALA A 61 1.00 10.01 6.17
C ALA A 61 2.36 9.91 6.91
N ARG A 62 2.40 9.13 8.01
CA ARG A 62 3.54 9.04 8.94
C ARG A 62 4.65 8.13 8.40
N ILE A 63 5.28 8.52 7.30
CA ILE A 63 6.27 7.65 6.61
C ILE A 63 7.53 7.40 7.45
N ASP A 64 7.93 8.32 8.33
CA ASP A 64 9.07 8.08 9.23
C ASP A 64 8.72 7.07 10.36
N GLU A 65 7.44 6.90 10.68
CA GLU A 65 6.98 5.79 11.55
C GLU A 65 6.97 4.48 10.77
N LEU A 66 6.56 4.50 9.50
CA LEU A 66 6.64 3.33 8.62
C LEU A 66 8.07 2.82 8.50
N GLU A 67 9.03 3.70 8.22
CA GLU A 67 10.44 3.35 8.07
C GLU A 67 10.98 2.63 9.31
N ARG A 68 10.78 3.21 10.51
CA ARG A 68 11.17 2.60 11.78
C ARG A 68 10.42 1.30 12.07
N SER A 69 9.16 1.21 11.70
CA SER A 69 8.38 -0.02 11.87
C SER A 69 8.93 -1.14 10.99
N LEU A 70 9.16 -0.87 9.71
CA LEU A 70 9.74 -1.84 8.77
C LEU A 70 11.15 -2.26 9.19
N GLU A 71 11.99 -1.34 9.70
CA GLU A 71 13.32 -1.69 10.22
C GLU A 71 13.28 -2.72 11.36
N ARG A 72 12.27 -2.63 12.23
CA ARG A 72 12.14 -3.49 13.41
C ARG A 72 11.44 -4.79 13.12
N THR A 73 10.49 -4.79 12.17
CA THR A 73 9.51 -5.87 12.01
C THR A 73 9.65 -6.63 10.69
N LEU A 74 10.17 -6.00 9.63
CA LEU A 74 10.29 -6.63 8.32
C LEU A 74 11.59 -7.44 8.23
N ILE A 75 11.46 -8.76 8.25
CA ILE A 75 12.59 -9.69 8.29
C ILE A 75 13.01 -10.09 6.88
N GLY A 76 14.30 -9.90 6.56
CA GLY A 76 14.92 -10.48 5.35
C GLY A 76 14.51 -9.84 4.02
N GLN A 77 13.89 -8.65 4.04
CA GLN A 77 13.43 -7.94 2.85
C GLN A 77 14.07 -6.55 2.72
N HIS A 78 15.39 -6.50 2.59
CA HIS A 78 16.15 -5.24 2.52
C HIS A 78 15.79 -4.39 1.31
N ILE A 79 15.54 -5.01 0.14
CA ILE A 79 15.12 -4.31 -1.09
C ILE A 79 13.80 -3.56 -0.88
N VAL A 80 12.83 -4.19 -0.22
CA VAL A 80 11.51 -3.59 0.02
C VAL A 80 11.65 -2.28 0.80
N ARG A 81 12.38 -2.30 1.93
CA ARG A 81 12.58 -1.10 2.75
C ARG A 81 13.26 0.03 1.98
N GLN A 82 14.31 -0.30 1.21
CA GLN A 82 15.10 0.67 0.45
C GLN A 82 14.32 1.39 -0.65
N HIS A 83 13.23 0.80 -1.16
CA HIS A 83 12.48 1.35 -2.29
C HIS A 83 11.09 1.89 -1.91
N ILE A 84 10.37 1.23 -0.98
CA ILE A 84 9.02 1.66 -0.59
C ILE A 84 9.02 3.00 0.13
N VAL A 85 9.93 3.20 1.09
CA VAL A 85 9.98 4.42 1.88
C VAL A 85 10.27 5.65 1.01
N PRO A 86 11.29 5.65 0.13
CA PRO A 86 11.52 6.78 -0.78
C PRO A 86 10.37 7.01 -1.76
N ALA A 87 9.77 5.94 -2.31
CA ALA A 87 8.65 6.07 -3.24
C ALA A 87 7.45 6.78 -2.60
N LEU A 88 7.09 6.39 -1.37
CA LEU A 88 6.01 7.03 -0.63
C LEU A 88 6.35 8.48 -0.26
N LYS A 89 7.56 8.74 0.25
CA LYS A 89 8.02 10.11 0.56
C LYS A 89 7.93 11.02 -0.67
N ALA A 90 8.41 10.54 -1.83
CA ALA A 90 8.38 11.29 -3.08
C ALA A 90 6.95 11.57 -3.56
N HIS A 91 6.06 10.58 -3.49
CA HIS A 91 4.66 10.74 -3.88
C HIS A 91 3.94 11.78 -3.02
N ILE A 92 4.08 11.70 -1.70
CA ILE A 92 3.45 12.63 -0.76
C ILE A 92 4.03 14.04 -0.93
N ALA A 93 5.35 14.18 -1.03
CA ALA A 93 6.01 15.47 -1.20
C ALA A 93 5.69 16.15 -2.55
N SER A 94 5.37 15.36 -3.57
CA SER A 94 4.97 15.88 -4.88
C SER A 94 3.63 16.62 -4.82
N GLY A 95 2.72 16.20 -3.93
CA GLY A 95 1.41 16.82 -3.77
C GLY A 95 0.68 16.98 -5.11
N ASN A 96 0.24 18.20 -5.41
CA ASN A 96 -0.45 18.52 -6.68
C ASN A 96 0.47 18.55 -7.92
N LYS A 97 1.78 18.32 -7.77
CA LYS A 97 2.72 18.23 -8.92
C LYS A 97 2.72 16.84 -9.55
N SER A 98 2.20 15.83 -8.85
CA SER A 98 2.08 14.49 -9.41
C SER A 98 1.14 14.51 -10.60
N ARG A 99 1.49 13.78 -11.65
CA ARG A 99 0.68 13.65 -12.87
C ARG A 99 -0.15 12.38 -12.87
N LYS A 100 0.21 11.37 -12.09
CA LYS A 100 -0.46 10.07 -12.06
C LYS A 100 -0.43 9.49 -10.63
N PRO A 101 -1.30 8.53 -10.29
CA PRO A 101 -1.21 7.83 -9.01
C PRO A 101 0.12 7.08 -8.86
N LEU A 102 0.50 6.80 -7.61
CA LEU A 102 1.61 5.90 -7.31
C LEU A 102 1.14 4.46 -7.46
N VAL A 103 1.81 3.69 -8.33
CA VAL A 103 1.47 2.29 -8.59
C VAL A 103 2.63 1.37 -8.25
N ILE A 104 2.44 0.51 -7.25
CA ILE A 104 3.46 -0.42 -6.76
C ILE A 104 2.98 -1.85 -6.93
N SER A 105 3.85 -2.73 -7.42
CA SER A 105 3.55 -4.16 -7.59
C SER A 105 4.52 -5.01 -6.79
N PHE A 106 4.02 -5.74 -5.78
CA PHE A 106 4.77 -6.66 -4.94
C PHE A 106 4.74 -8.07 -5.51
N HIS A 107 5.91 -8.68 -5.69
CA HIS A 107 6.02 -10.02 -6.24
C HIS A 107 6.90 -10.91 -5.38
N GLY A 108 6.44 -12.12 -5.08
CA GLY A 108 7.25 -13.09 -4.32
C GLY A 108 6.46 -14.29 -3.87
N GLN A 109 7.12 -15.24 -3.21
CA GLN A 109 6.45 -16.42 -2.65
C GLN A 109 5.45 -16.05 -1.53
N PRO A 110 4.50 -16.94 -1.19
CA PRO A 110 3.66 -16.76 -0.01
C PRO A 110 4.49 -16.67 1.29
N GLY A 111 4.02 -15.86 2.25
CA GLY A 111 4.64 -15.75 3.57
C GLY A 111 5.95 -14.97 3.64
N THR A 112 6.32 -14.24 2.60
CA THR A 112 7.49 -13.34 2.58
C THR A 112 7.22 -11.94 3.10
N GLY A 113 5.96 -11.59 3.38
CA GLY A 113 5.57 -10.30 3.99
C GLY A 113 4.84 -9.30 3.08
N LYS A 114 4.40 -9.69 1.88
CA LYS A 114 3.66 -8.79 0.95
C LYS A 114 2.46 -8.08 1.59
N ASN A 115 1.53 -8.86 2.14
CA ASN A 115 0.35 -8.34 2.85
C ASN A 115 0.73 -7.54 4.10
N PHE A 116 1.72 -8.03 4.86
CA PHE A 116 2.23 -7.34 6.05
C PHE A 116 2.72 -5.93 5.72
N VAL A 117 3.51 -5.76 4.66
CA VAL A 117 4.00 -4.44 4.23
C VAL A 117 2.85 -3.55 3.75
N ALA A 118 1.89 -4.08 3.00
CA ALA A 118 0.72 -3.31 2.55
C ALA A 118 -0.13 -2.82 3.73
N GLU A 119 -0.31 -3.66 4.76
CA GLU A 119 -0.99 -3.29 6.01
C GLU A 119 -0.21 -2.23 6.80
N GLN A 120 1.11 -2.37 6.92
CA GLN A 120 1.97 -1.36 7.55
C GLN A 120 1.90 0.00 6.84
N ILE A 121 1.82 0.01 5.50
CA ILE A 121 1.61 1.22 4.72
C ILE A 121 0.25 1.85 5.09
N ALA A 122 -0.83 1.07 5.14
CA ALA A 122 -2.14 1.57 5.53
C ALA A 122 -2.12 2.16 6.95
N ASP A 123 -1.53 1.46 7.92
CA ASP A 123 -1.44 1.89 9.33
C ASP A 123 -0.60 3.17 9.51
N ALA A 124 0.41 3.38 8.67
CA ALA A 124 1.20 4.61 8.67
C ALA A 124 0.47 5.77 7.97
N MET A 125 -0.26 5.47 6.89
CA MET A 125 -0.93 6.48 6.06
C MET A 125 -2.21 7.01 6.70
N TYR A 126 -3.00 6.14 7.34
CA TYR A 126 -4.34 6.45 7.84
C TYR A 126 -4.42 6.23 9.35
N LEU A 127 -5.13 7.11 10.06
CA LEU A 127 -5.30 7.01 11.51
C LEU A 127 -6.00 5.70 11.93
N LYS A 128 -6.96 5.24 11.12
CA LYS A 128 -7.66 3.95 11.32
C LYS A 128 -6.97 2.77 10.62
N GLY A 129 -5.82 3.01 10.00
CA GLY A 129 -5.08 2.00 9.25
C GLY A 129 -5.91 1.32 8.17
N SER A 130 -5.80 0.00 8.08
CA SER A 130 -6.59 -0.84 7.16
C SER A 130 -8.12 -0.74 7.33
N ARG A 131 -8.62 -0.18 8.44
CA ARG A 131 -10.05 0.03 8.70
C ARG A 131 -10.57 1.41 8.29
N SER A 132 -9.72 2.24 7.68
CA SER A 132 -10.12 3.53 7.13
C SER A 132 -11.12 3.34 5.98
N ASN A 133 -12.11 4.23 5.89
CA ASN A 133 -13.03 4.27 4.76
C ASN A 133 -12.34 4.59 3.42
N TYR A 134 -11.08 5.04 3.45
CA TYR A 134 -10.28 5.39 2.28
C TYR A 134 -9.26 4.32 1.90
N VAL A 135 -9.23 3.18 2.61
CA VAL A 135 -8.43 2.01 2.30
C VAL A 135 -9.36 0.92 1.81
N THR A 136 -9.20 0.49 0.56
CA THR A 136 -9.99 -0.60 -0.02
C THR A 136 -9.09 -1.76 -0.39
N LYS A 137 -9.40 -2.95 0.13
CA LYS A 137 -8.71 -4.20 -0.20
C LYS A 137 -9.61 -5.11 -1.02
N TYR A 138 -9.10 -5.59 -2.15
CA TYR A 138 -9.71 -6.61 -2.99
C TYR A 138 -8.86 -7.87 -2.97
N LEU A 139 -9.50 -9.03 -2.93
CA LEU A 139 -8.91 -10.36 -2.90
C LEU A 139 -9.32 -11.10 -4.18
N GLY A 140 -8.36 -11.46 -5.02
CA GLY A 140 -8.62 -12.01 -6.36
C GLY A 140 -9.69 -13.10 -6.41
N GLN A 141 -9.46 -14.21 -5.71
CA GLN A 141 -10.40 -15.35 -5.73
C GLN A 141 -11.69 -15.12 -4.94
N ALA A 142 -11.68 -14.23 -3.95
CA ALA A 142 -12.84 -14.02 -3.08
C ALA A 142 -13.83 -13.00 -3.68
N ASP A 143 -13.31 -11.93 -4.26
CA ASP A 143 -14.12 -10.86 -4.85
C ASP A 143 -14.47 -11.13 -6.33
N PHE A 144 -13.63 -11.91 -7.03
CA PHE A 144 -13.80 -12.23 -8.46
C PHE A 144 -13.77 -13.75 -8.72
N PRO A 145 -14.64 -14.55 -8.07
CA PRO A 145 -14.55 -16.02 -8.10
C PRO A 145 -14.92 -16.66 -9.45
N LYS A 146 -15.72 -16.00 -10.29
CA LYS A 146 -16.30 -16.59 -11.50
C LYS A 146 -15.87 -15.85 -12.77
N GLU A 147 -15.19 -16.57 -13.66
CA GLU A 147 -14.82 -16.05 -14.98
C GLU A 147 -16.03 -15.60 -15.83
N SER A 148 -17.18 -16.25 -15.66
CA SER A 148 -18.42 -15.89 -16.39
C SER A 148 -18.97 -14.51 -16.03
N GLU A 149 -18.58 -13.93 -14.89
CA GLU A 149 -19.11 -12.65 -14.38
C GLU A 149 -18.15 -11.47 -14.62
N VAL A 150 -17.06 -11.66 -15.37
CA VAL A 150 -16.03 -10.65 -15.63
C VAL A 150 -16.60 -9.30 -16.08
N SER A 151 -17.56 -9.29 -17.01
CA SER A 151 -18.21 -8.05 -17.47
C SER A 151 -18.85 -7.26 -16.32
N ASN A 152 -19.49 -7.94 -15.37
CA ASN A 152 -20.10 -7.30 -14.20
C ASN A 152 -19.03 -6.79 -13.22
N TYR A 153 -17.97 -7.59 -13.00
CA TYR A 153 -16.86 -7.21 -12.14
C TYR A 153 -16.14 -5.97 -12.64
N ARG A 154 -15.93 -5.86 -13.97
CA ARG A 154 -15.34 -4.68 -14.60
C ARG A 154 -16.15 -3.41 -14.32
N VAL A 155 -17.47 -3.47 -14.48
CA VAL A 155 -18.33 -2.30 -14.19
C VAL A 155 -18.31 -1.95 -12.70
N LYS A 156 -18.43 -2.97 -11.84
CA LYS A 156 -18.48 -2.80 -10.38
C LYS A 156 -17.19 -2.18 -9.83
N ILE A 157 -16.03 -2.72 -10.20
CA ILE A 157 -14.71 -2.26 -9.70
C ILE A 157 -14.41 -0.85 -10.19
N ASN A 158 -14.74 -0.57 -11.45
CA ASN A 158 -14.60 0.73 -12.06
C ASN A 158 -15.40 1.79 -11.30
N ASN A 159 -16.69 1.55 -11.04
CA ASN A 159 -17.53 2.48 -10.31
C ASN A 159 -17.07 2.65 -8.86
N ALA A 160 -16.78 1.55 -8.16
CA ALA A 160 -16.34 1.58 -6.77
C ALA A 160 -15.05 2.39 -6.56
N VAL A 161 -14.05 2.22 -7.44
CA VAL A 161 -12.80 3.00 -7.40
C VAL A 161 -13.07 4.46 -7.70
N ARG A 162 -13.85 4.78 -8.73
CA ARG A 162 -14.22 6.18 -9.07
C ARG A 162 -14.93 6.86 -7.89
N ASP A 163 -15.91 6.20 -7.29
CA ASP A 163 -16.70 6.76 -6.18
C ASP A 163 -15.84 6.99 -4.94
N THR A 164 -14.91 6.07 -4.65
CA THR A 164 -13.95 6.21 -3.55
C THR A 164 -13.01 7.39 -3.78
N LEU A 165 -12.49 7.55 -5.00
CA LEU A 165 -11.61 8.67 -5.36
C LEU A 165 -12.33 10.02 -5.34
N ARG A 166 -13.60 10.08 -5.73
CA ARG A 166 -14.44 11.28 -5.58
C ARG A 166 -14.62 11.67 -4.12
N SER A 167 -14.74 10.69 -3.22
CA SER A 167 -14.81 10.90 -1.77
C SER A 167 -13.47 11.34 -1.19
N CYS A 168 -12.38 10.71 -1.63
CA CYS A 168 -11.03 11.04 -1.21
C CYS A 168 -9.97 10.73 -2.28
N PRO A 169 -9.34 11.75 -2.89
CA PRO A 169 -8.24 11.56 -3.83
C PRO A 169 -7.02 10.83 -3.26
N ARG A 170 -6.87 10.85 -1.92
CA ARG A 170 -5.77 10.22 -1.18
C ARG A 170 -6.09 8.79 -0.76
N SER A 171 -6.91 8.07 -1.51
CA SER A 171 -7.27 6.69 -1.21
C SER A 171 -6.18 5.69 -1.57
N LEU A 172 -6.15 4.59 -0.81
CA LEU A 172 -5.24 3.46 -0.99
C LEU A 172 -6.04 2.24 -1.44
N PHE A 173 -5.66 1.68 -2.59
CA PHE A 173 -6.26 0.46 -3.12
C PHE A 173 -5.24 -0.67 -3.07
N ILE A 174 -5.59 -1.77 -2.42
CA ILE A 174 -4.76 -2.97 -2.30
C ILE A 174 -5.46 -4.10 -3.05
N PHE A 175 -4.82 -4.65 -4.06
CA PHE A 175 -5.32 -5.79 -4.82
C PHE A 175 -4.42 -6.98 -4.53
N ASP A 176 -4.93 -7.90 -3.72
CA ASP A 176 -4.23 -9.12 -3.33
C ASP A 176 -4.58 -10.27 -4.26
N GLU A 177 -3.62 -11.15 -4.49
CA GLU A 177 -3.73 -12.29 -5.41
C GLU A 177 -4.17 -11.88 -6.83
N VAL A 178 -3.56 -10.83 -7.39
CA VAL A 178 -3.89 -10.38 -8.76
C VAL A 178 -3.61 -11.43 -9.82
N ASP A 179 -2.70 -12.37 -9.54
CA ASP A 179 -2.42 -13.54 -10.37
C ASP A 179 -3.56 -14.55 -10.48
N LYS A 180 -4.58 -14.39 -9.63
CA LYS A 180 -5.78 -15.23 -9.59
C LYS A 180 -7.05 -14.45 -9.98
N MET A 181 -6.90 -13.18 -10.39
CA MET A 181 -8.01 -12.40 -10.92
C MET A 181 -8.27 -12.79 -12.38
N PRO A 182 -9.53 -12.80 -12.85
CA PRO A 182 -9.81 -12.86 -14.27
C PRO A 182 -9.11 -11.74 -15.05
N SER A 183 -8.52 -12.05 -16.20
CA SER A 183 -7.68 -11.09 -16.96
C SER A 183 -8.42 -9.80 -17.30
N GLY A 184 -9.69 -9.90 -17.72
CA GLY A 184 -10.51 -8.71 -18.03
C GLY A 184 -10.77 -7.77 -16.83
N VAL A 185 -10.66 -8.26 -15.59
CA VAL A 185 -10.75 -7.41 -14.38
C VAL A 185 -9.43 -6.67 -14.14
N PHE A 186 -8.30 -7.35 -14.33
CA PHE A 186 -6.97 -6.72 -14.23
C PHE A 186 -6.79 -5.62 -15.29
N ASP A 187 -7.23 -5.85 -16.53
CA ASP A 187 -7.24 -4.84 -17.60
C ASP A 187 -8.05 -3.59 -17.22
N GLN A 188 -9.17 -3.79 -16.51
CA GLN A 188 -9.95 -2.66 -16.02
C GLN A 188 -9.20 -1.88 -14.94
N LEU A 189 -8.45 -2.56 -14.08
CA LEU A 189 -7.62 -1.92 -13.06
C LEU A 189 -6.49 -1.11 -13.66
N THR A 190 -5.79 -1.65 -14.66
CA THR A 190 -4.72 -0.93 -15.36
C THR A 190 -5.27 0.32 -16.06
N SER A 191 -6.49 0.27 -16.58
CA SER A 191 -7.14 1.46 -17.15
C SER A 191 -7.45 2.56 -16.12
N LEU A 192 -7.65 2.23 -14.84
CA LEU A 192 -7.97 3.21 -13.78
C LEU A 192 -6.75 3.96 -13.25
N VAL A 193 -5.57 3.38 -13.45
CA VAL A 193 -4.29 3.97 -13.00
C VAL A 193 -3.57 4.73 -14.11
N ASP A 194 -4.06 4.64 -15.35
CA ASP A 194 -3.52 5.40 -16.47
C ASP A 194 -3.88 6.90 -16.36
N TYR A 195 -3.00 7.74 -16.90
CA TYR A 195 -3.06 9.21 -16.84
C TYR A 195 -4.38 9.79 -17.39
N ASN A 196 -4.99 9.11 -18.38
CA ASN A 196 -6.20 9.56 -19.05
C ASN A 196 -7.50 8.90 -18.51
N ALA A 197 -7.43 8.21 -17.37
CA ALA A 197 -8.53 7.40 -16.87
C ALA A 197 -9.79 8.19 -16.45
N PHE A 198 -9.63 9.45 -16.07
CA PHE A 198 -10.70 10.26 -15.45
C PHE A 198 -10.98 11.52 -16.26
N VAL A 199 -11.77 11.37 -17.33
CA VAL A 199 -12.31 12.49 -18.13
C VAL A 199 -13.34 13.29 -17.32
N ASP A 200 -13.86 12.73 -16.22
CA ASP A 200 -14.89 13.33 -15.36
C ASP A 200 -14.36 14.32 -14.31
N GLY A 201 -13.05 14.63 -14.32
CA GLY A 201 -12.43 15.58 -13.38
C GLY A 201 -12.08 14.98 -12.01
N THR A 202 -12.19 13.66 -11.83
CA THR A 202 -11.75 13.00 -10.59
C THR A 202 -10.23 13.03 -10.47
N ASP A 203 -9.70 13.62 -9.40
CA ASP A 203 -8.26 13.64 -9.10
C ASP A 203 -7.80 12.27 -8.58
N ASN A 204 -7.15 11.48 -9.42
CA ASN A 204 -6.50 10.22 -9.04
C ASN A 204 -5.00 10.39 -8.73
N THR A 205 -4.42 11.58 -8.91
CA THR A 205 -2.97 11.78 -8.88
C THR A 205 -2.36 11.59 -7.49
N LYS A 206 -3.19 11.65 -6.45
CA LYS A 206 -2.81 11.46 -5.04
C LYS A 206 -3.03 10.04 -4.53
N ALA A 207 -3.71 9.20 -5.32
CA ALA A 207 -4.04 7.85 -4.90
C ALA A 207 -2.82 6.92 -4.96
N ILE A 208 -2.90 5.83 -4.21
CA ILE A 208 -1.87 4.79 -4.18
C ILE A 208 -2.53 3.46 -4.51
N PHE A 209 -1.94 2.73 -5.45
CA PHE A 209 -2.37 1.40 -5.87
C PHE A 209 -1.25 0.40 -5.56
N ILE A 210 -1.59 -0.66 -4.83
CA ILE A 210 -0.68 -1.74 -4.47
C ILE A 210 -1.22 -3.06 -5.02
N PHE A 211 -0.50 -3.67 -5.95
CA PHE A 211 -0.80 -4.99 -6.50
C PHE A 211 0.07 -6.05 -5.82
N LEU A 212 -0.51 -7.17 -5.39
CA LEU A 212 0.21 -8.28 -4.77
C LEU A 212 0.07 -9.54 -5.61
N SER A 213 1.19 -10.09 -6.06
CA SER A 213 1.24 -11.27 -6.93
C SER A 213 2.19 -12.34 -6.40
N ASN A 214 1.81 -13.60 -6.60
CA ASN A 214 2.68 -14.76 -6.32
C ASN A 214 3.41 -15.30 -7.56
N THR A 215 3.07 -14.86 -8.78
CA THR A 215 3.53 -15.46 -10.05
C THR A 215 5.05 -15.52 -10.17
N ALA A 216 5.75 -14.44 -9.81
CA ALA A 216 7.20 -14.38 -9.95
C ALA A 216 7.95 -15.11 -8.81
N GLY A 217 7.24 -15.65 -7.80
CA GLY A 217 7.86 -16.15 -6.57
C GLY A 217 8.87 -17.27 -6.79
N SER A 218 8.55 -18.26 -7.62
CA SER A 218 9.45 -19.37 -7.96
C SER A 218 10.68 -18.89 -8.74
N HIS A 219 10.48 -17.97 -9.68
CA HIS A 219 11.57 -17.39 -10.48
C HIS A 219 12.51 -16.53 -9.63
N ILE A 220 11.98 -15.69 -8.73
CA ILE A 220 12.78 -14.91 -7.78
C ILE A 220 13.61 -15.84 -6.90
N ALA A 221 13.00 -16.90 -6.38
CA ALA A 221 13.71 -17.85 -5.52
C ALA A 221 14.83 -18.59 -6.27
N SER A 222 14.55 -19.04 -7.50
CA SER A 222 15.57 -19.69 -8.33
C SER A 222 16.71 -18.74 -8.70
N HIS A 223 16.39 -17.50 -9.07
CA HIS A 223 17.41 -16.50 -9.39
C HIS A 223 18.29 -16.19 -8.18
N LEU A 224 17.69 -15.94 -7.01
CA LEU A 224 18.43 -15.67 -5.78
C LEU A 224 19.31 -16.86 -5.39
N GLY A 225 18.80 -18.10 -5.48
CA GLY A 225 19.57 -19.31 -5.20
C GLY A 225 20.82 -19.42 -6.08
N ASN A 226 20.71 -19.09 -7.37
CA ASN A 226 21.86 -19.06 -8.28
C ASN A 226 22.86 -17.95 -7.91
N VAL A 227 22.39 -16.76 -7.56
CA VAL A 227 23.25 -15.65 -7.11
C VAL A 227 24.04 -16.04 -5.86
N MET A 228 23.38 -16.66 -4.89
CA MET A 228 24.01 -17.14 -3.65
C MET A 228 25.00 -18.27 -3.90
N LYS A 229 24.67 -19.23 -4.79
CA LYS A 229 25.58 -20.31 -5.18
C LYS A 229 26.86 -19.79 -5.84
N ASN A 230 26.80 -18.62 -6.49
CA ASN A 230 27.95 -17.95 -7.09
C ASN A 230 28.75 -17.10 -6.08
N GLY A 231 28.47 -17.21 -4.78
CA GLY A 231 29.25 -16.58 -3.71
C GLY A 231 28.83 -15.16 -3.33
N ARG A 232 27.78 -14.60 -3.94
CA ARG A 232 27.24 -13.29 -3.56
C ARG A 232 26.23 -13.44 -2.42
N LEU A 233 26.32 -12.59 -1.40
CA LEU A 233 25.38 -12.63 -0.28
C LEU A 233 23.99 -12.15 -0.73
N ARG A 234 22.95 -12.63 -0.04
CA ARG A 234 21.58 -12.18 -0.27
C ARG A 234 21.47 -10.66 -0.06
N GLU A 235 22.08 -10.16 1.00
CA GLU A 235 22.03 -8.77 1.44
C GLU A 235 22.68 -7.82 0.43
N ASP A 236 23.58 -8.34 -0.42
CA ASP A 236 24.23 -7.57 -1.49
C ASP A 236 23.34 -7.41 -2.73
N THR A 237 22.23 -8.16 -2.82
CA THR A 237 21.30 -8.06 -3.95
C THR A 237 20.53 -6.75 -3.95
N ARG A 238 20.24 -6.24 -5.14
CA ARG A 238 19.56 -4.96 -5.38
C ARG A 238 18.34 -5.17 -6.26
N LEU A 239 17.46 -4.17 -6.31
CA LEU A 239 16.27 -4.21 -7.17
C LEU A 239 16.62 -4.53 -8.63
N SER A 240 17.68 -3.92 -9.17
CA SER A 240 18.15 -4.11 -10.54
C SER A 240 18.47 -5.57 -10.91
N ASP A 241 18.82 -6.40 -9.93
CA ASP A 241 19.08 -7.84 -10.17
C ASP A 241 17.77 -8.58 -10.54
N PHE A 242 16.61 -8.09 -10.10
CA PHE A 242 15.32 -8.74 -10.27
C PHE A 242 14.39 -8.03 -11.27
N GLU A 243 14.60 -6.76 -11.57
CA GLU A 243 13.73 -5.97 -12.47
C GLU A 243 13.41 -6.66 -13.79
N PRO A 244 14.37 -7.23 -14.55
CA PRO A 244 14.05 -7.89 -15.82
C PRO A 244 13.11 -9.09 -15.64
N LEU A 245 13.31 -9.84 -14.56
CA LEU A 245 12.49 -11.00 -14.20
C LEU A 245 11.10 -10.57 -13.77
N LEU A 246 10.98 -9.53 -12.95
CA LEU A 246 9.71 -9.01 -12.47
C LEU A 246 8.87 -8.44 -13.61
N ARG A 247 9.48 -7.66 -14.49
CA ARG A 247 8.81 -7.12 -15.69
C ARG A 247 8.28 -8.27 -16.54
N LYS A 248 9.13 -9.26 -16.85
CA LYS A 248 8.71 -10.45 -17.62
C LYS A 248 7.58 -11.23 -16.95
N ALA A 249 7.63 -11.39 -15.62
CA ALA A 249 6.58 -12.09 -14.89
C ALA A 249 5.25 -11.33 -14.89
N ALA A 250 5.29 -9.99 -14.82
CA ALA A 250 4.11 -9.14 -14.94
C ALA A 250 3.48 -9.21 -16.34
N TYR A 251 4.28 -9.21 -17.41
CA TYR A 251 3.76 -9.38 -18.77
C TYR A 251 3.20 -10.77 -19.07
N ASN A 252 3.75 -11.79 -18.40
CA ASN A 252 3.34 -13.19 -18.59
C ASN A 252 2.28 -13.64 -17.59
N MET A 253 1.53 -12.71 -16.97
CA MET A 253 0.42 -13.05 -16.08
C MET A 253 -0.76 -13.72 -16.83
N ASP A 254 -0.67 -13.89 -18.15
CA ASP A 254 -1.63 -14.66 -18.94
C ASP A 254 -1.09 -16.00 -19.44
N GLY A 255 -1.88 -17.04 -19.14
CA GLY A 255 -1.93 -18.27 -19.91
C GLY A 255 -2.33 -17.97 -21.34
N GLY A 256 -1.33 -17.80 -22.20
CA GLY A 256 -1.42 -18.11 -23.61
C GLY A 256 -2.47 -17.37 -24.43
N MET A 257 -2.51 -16.04 -24.41
CA MET A 257 -2.86 -15.25 -25.62
C MET A 257 -2.14 -13.91 -25.65
N LYS A 258 -1.24 -13.77 -26.64
CA LYS A 258 -0.71 -12.49 -27.13
C LYS A 258 -1.88 -11.66 -27.71
N LYS A 259 -2.11 -10.46 -27.15
CA LYS A 259 -2.91 -9.30 -27.63
C LYS A 259 -3.67 -8.79 -26.39
N THR A 260 -3.34 -7.70 -25.73
CA THR A 260 -3.03 -6.32 -26.14
C THR A 260 -2.76 -5.59 -24.82
N THR A 261 -1.62 -4.97 -24.54
CA THR A 261 -1.20 -3.69 -25.11
C THR A 261 0.21 -3.39 -24.60
N MET A 262 1.02 -2.71 -25.41
CA MET A 262 2.33 -2.19 -24.99
C MET A 262 2.26 -1.11 -23.87
N ILE A 263 1.12 -0.95 -23.20
CA ILE A 263 0.82 0.14 -22.26
C ILE A 263 1.04 -0.31 -20.80
N GLU A 264 0.95 -1.60 -20.49
CA GLU A 264 1.05 -2.14 -19.12
C GLU A 264 2.39 -1.82 -18.43
N SER A 265 3.45 -1.61 -19.20
CA SER A 265 4.79 -1.36 -18.67
C SER A 265 5.03 0.04 -18.12
N HIS A 266 4.19 1.00 -18.53
CA HIS A 266 4.28 2.42 -18.13
C HIS A 266 3.32 2.77 -16.99
N VAL A 267 2.39 1.86 -16.69
CA VAL A 267 1.41 2.01 -15.62
C VAL A 267 2.07 1.83 -14.25
N ILE A 268 2.80 0.74 -14.06
CA ILE A 268 3.44 0.40 -12.78
C ILE A 268 4.74 1.19 -12.60
N ASP A 269 4.87 1.94 -11.51
CA ASP A 269 6.08 2.71 -11.17
C ASP A 269 7.18 1.81 -10.63
N HIS A 270 6.82 0.90 -9.73
CA HIS A 270 7.78 0.12 -8.95
C HIS A 270 7.37 -1.34 -8.89
N PHE A 271 8.21 -2.21 -9.47
CA PHE A 271 8.14 -3.65 -9.28
C PHE A 271 9.04 -4.03 -8.11
N ILE A 272 8.47 -4.52 -7.01
CA ILE A 272 9.21 -4.78 -5.77
C ILE A 272 9.29 -6.29 -5.52
N PRO A 273 10.51 -6.88 -5.56
CA PRO A 273 10.68 -8.29 -5.25
C PRO A 273 10.64 -8.53 -3.73
N PHE A 274 9.89 -9.54 -3.34
CA PHE A 274 9.92 -10.14 -2.02
C PHE A 274 10.69 -11.45 -2.11
N LEU A 275 11.89 -11.41 -1.54
CA LEU A 275 12.84 -12.50 -1.58
C LEU A 275 12.33 -13.69 -0.74
N PRO A 276 12.60 -14.94 -1.13
CA PRO A 276 12.17 -16.11 -0.38
C PRO A 276 12.82 -16.15 1.01
N MET A 277 12.18 -16.78 2.00
CA MET A 277 12.67 -16.78 3.38
C MET A 277 13.65 -17.93 3.62
N GLU A 278 14.86 -17.65 4.07
CA GLU A 278 15.78 -18.66 4.60
C GLU A 278 15.38 -19.14 6.00
N LYS A 279 15.95 -20.27 6.45
CA LYS A 279 15.75 -20.83 7.79
C LYS A 279 15.95 -19.79 8.90
N ALA A 280 17.01 -18.99 8.82
CA ALA A 280 17.29 -17.94 9.81
C ALA A 280 16.18 -16.89 9.91
N HIS A 281 15.53 -16.57 8.79
CA HIS A 281 14.40 -15.65 8.77
C HIS A 281 13.14 -16.27 9.39
N VAL A 282 12.88 -17.55 9.13
CA VAL A 282 11.76 -18.28 9.73
C VAL A 282 11.92 -18.37 11.25
N ILE A 283 13.15 -18.61 11.74
CA ILE A 283 13.45 -18.60 13.18
C ILE A 283 13.10 -17.23 13.78
N LYS A 284 13.55 -16.12 13.18
CA LYS A 284 13.20 -14.77 13.64
C LYS A 284 11.69 -14.51 13.66
N CYS A 285 10.94 -15.04 12.70
CA CYS A 285 9.48 -14.97 12.73
C CYS A 285 8.88 -15.75 13.92
N LEU A 286 9.40 -16.94 14.22
CA LEU A 286 8.96 -17.72 15.39
C LEU A 286 9.29 -17.01 16.71
N GLU A 287 10.49 -16.42 16.82
CA GLU A 287 10.89 -15.60 17.96
C GLU A 287 9.94 -14.41 18.14
N ALA A 288 9.58 -13.72 17.06
CA ALA A 288 8.62 -12.62 17.10
C ALA A 288 7.22 -13.09 17.55
N GLU A 289 6.76 -14.25 17.10
CA GLU A 289 5.49 -14.84 17.56
C GLU A 289 5.52 -15.22 19.04
N LEU A 290 6.62 -15.80 19.54
CA LEU A 290 6.78 -16.11 20.96
C LEU A 290 6.75 -14.84 21.83
N LEU A 291 7.44 -13.78 21.39
CA LEU A 291 7.41 -12.48 22.06
C LEU A 291 5.98 -11.90 22.09
N ARG A 292 5.19 -12.07 21.03
CA ARG A 292 3.78 -11.69 20.99
C ARG A 292 2.95 -12.40 22.06
N TRP A 293 3.30 -13.65 22.37
CA TRP A 293 2.74 -14.45 23.48
C TRP A 293 3.40 -14.20 24.84
N ARG A 294 4.25 -13.16 24.97
CA ARG A 294 5.01 -12.83 26.19
C ARG A 294 5.91 -13.97 26.67
N ARG A 295 6.41 -14.78 25.74
CA ARG A 295 7.40 -15.84 26.00
C ARG A 295 8.76 -15.36 25.53
N ASP A 296 9.80 -15.57 26.34
CA ASP A 296 11.17 -15.24 25.96
C ASP A 296 11.74 -16.33 25.04
N PRO A 297 12.07 -16.03 23.76
CA PRO A 297 12.58 -17.03 22.83
C PRO A 297 13.91 -17.64 23.24
N LYS A 298 14.65 -17.02 24.16
CA LYS A 298 15.95 -17.52 24.66
C LYS A 298 15.81 -18.61 25.72
N GLN A 299 14.62 -18.81 26.28
CA GLN A 299 14.38 -19.90 27.23
C GLN A 299 14.47 -21.26 26.53
N ALA A 300 15.09 -22.25 27.17
CA ALA A 300 15.35 -23.57 26.58
C ALA A 300 14.07 -24.28 26.10
N ASN A 301 12.96 -24.13 26.81
CA ASN A 301 11.67 -24.69 26.38
C ASN A 301 11.15 -24.04 25.08
N ASN A 302 11.29 -22.73 24.93
CA ASN A 302 10.83 -22.01 23.74
C ASN A 302 11.77 -22.25 22.55
N GLN A 303 13.08 -22.39 22.80
CA GLN A 303 14.03 -22.84 21.77
C GLN A 303 13.66 -24.23 21.25
N LYS A 304 13.27 -25.15 22.14
CA LYS A 304 12.77 -26.47 21.73
C LYS A 304 11.51 -26.37 20.87
N ILE A 305 10.55 -25.51 21.22
CA ILE A 305 9.36 -25.25 20.39
C ILE A 305 9.76 -24.75 18.99
N ILE A 306 10.72 -23.83 18.90
CA ILE A 306 11.22 -23.33 17.61
C ILE A 306 11.80 -24.50 16.80
N GLU A 307 12.69 -25.29 17.39
CA GLU A 307 13.32 -26.45 16.73
C GLU A 307 12.29 -27.46 16.25
N ASP A 308 11.32 -27.81 17.10
CA ASP A 308 10.26 -28.77 16.79
C ASP A 308 9.40 -28.27 15.61
N ILE A 309 9.02 -26.98 15.59
CA ILE A 309 8.26 -26.40 14.47
C ILE A 309 9.09 -26.39 13.18
N ILE A 310 10.37 -26.01 13.26
CA ILE A 310 11.28 -25.96 12.12
C ILE A 310 11.45 -27.36 11.50
N ASN A 311 11.58 -28.39 12.32
CA ASN A 311 11.83 -29.76 11.87
C ASN A 311 10.56 -30.47 11.39
N SER A 312 9.41 -30.21 12.02
CA SER A 312 8.16 -30.92 11.72
C SER A 312 7.32 -30.25 10.63
N SER A 313 7.39 -28.92 10.51
CA SER A 313 6.31 -28.14 9.88
C SER A 313 6.78 -27.19 8.78
N ILE A 314 8.09 -27.10 8.52
CA ILE A 314 8.64 -26.21 7.48
C ILE A 314 9.20 -27.03 6.34
N SER A 315 8.66 -26.80 5.14
CA SER A 315 9.15 -27.41 3.91
C SER A 315 10.07 -26.44 3.18
N TYR A 316 11.22 -26.94 2.75
CA TYR A 316 12.21 -26.20 1.97
C TYR A 316 12.11 -26.54 0.48
N ASP A 317 12.56 -25.61 -0.36
CA ASP A 317 12.55 -25.76 -1.81
C ASP A 317 13.40 -26.96 -2.26
N ARG A 318 12.94 -27.73 -3.24
CA ARG A 318 13.69 -28.92 -3.70
C ARG A 318 14.96 -28.57 -4.47
N THR A 319 15.03 -27.37 -5.05
CA THR A 319 16.11 -26.98 -5.96
C THR A 319 17.38 -26.62 -5.20
N HIS A 320 17.27 -25.80 -4.16
CA HIS A 320 18.41 -25.36 -3.36
C HIS A 320 18.37 -25.92 -1.94
N SER A 321 17.20 -26.33 -1.44
CA SER A 321 16.99 -26.71 -0.03
C SER A 321 17.41 -25.61 0.95
N LEU A 322 17.30 -24.36 0.50
CA LEU A 322 17.70 -23.17 1.26
C LEU A 322 16.49 -22.37 1.73
N PHE A 323 15.40 -22.39 0.98
CA PHE A 323 14.29 -21.45 1.13
C PHE A 323 13.02 -22.15 1.59
N ALA A 324 12.37 -21.60 2.61
CA ALA A 324 11.08 -22.07 3.10
C ALA A 324 9.95 -21.72 2.11
N ILE A 325 9.23 -22.75 1.65
CA ILE A 325 8.19 -22.63 0.61
C ILE A 325 7.02 -21.73 1.07
N SER A 326 6.64 -21.84 2.35
CA SER A 326 5.55 -21.06 2.94
C SER A 326 6.01 -19.78 3.64
N GLY A 327 7.31 -19.48 3.63
CA GLY A 327 7.91 -18.42 4.44
C GLY A 327 7.41 -18.45 5.89
N CYS A 328 7.00 -17.29 6.40
CA CYS A 328 6.44 -17.14 7.74
C CYS A 328 4.91 -17.31 7.82
N LYS A 329 4.27 -17.78 6.74
CA LYS A 329 2.82 -18.04 6.75
C LYS A 329 2.51 -19.16 7.73
N THR A 330 1.39 -19.04 8.46
CA THR A 330 0.86 -20.03 9.43
C THR A 330 1.66 -20.24 10.72
N LEU A 331 2.82 -19.58 10.88
CA LEU A 331 3.65 -19.75 12.08
C LEU A 331 2.93 -19.32 13.36
N GLU A 332 2.15 -18.25 13.31
CA GLU A 332 1.28 -17.81 14.41
C GLU A 332 0.48 -18.96 15.02
N LYS A 333 -0.21 -19.73 14.18
CA LYS A 333 -1.07 -20.84 14.63
C LYS A 333 -0.25 -22.00 15.18
N LYS A 334 0.91 -22.28 14.57
CA LYS A 334 1.82 -23.34 15.02
C LYS A 334 2.42 -23.02 16.40
N VAL A 335 2.84 -21.78 16.62
CA VAL A 335 3.34 -21.31 17.92
C VAL A 335 2.23 -21.35 18.96
N ALA A 336 1.03 -20.89 18.62
CA ALA A 336 -0.12 -20.99 19.53
C ALA A 336 -0.40 -22.45 19.93
N MET A 337 -0.41 -23.38 18.98
CA MET A 337 -0.61 -24.81 19.27
C MET A 337 0.51 -25.45 20.10
N ALA A 338 1.74 -24.94 20.03
CA ALA A 338 2.88 -25.52 20.77
C ALA A 338 3.02 -24.97 22.20
N ILE A 339 2.40 -23.82 22.49
CA ILE A 339 2.43 -23.20 23.82
C ILE A 339 1.35 -23.79 24.76
N TYR A 340 0.26 -24.31 24.21
CA TYR A 340 -0.87 -24.91 24.93
C TYR A 340 -0.82 -26.42 24.92
#